data_AF-A0A2I0JCX3-F1
#
_entry.id   AF-A0A2I0JCX3-F1
#
_cell.length_a   1.000
_cell.length_b   1.000
_cell.length_c   1.000
_cell.angle_alpha   90.00
_cell.angle_beta   90.00
_cell.angle_gamma   90.00
#
_symmetry.space_group_name_H-M   'P 1'
#
loop_
_entity.id
_entity.type
_entity.pdbx_description
1 polymer ?
#
loop_
_entity_poly.entity_id
_entity_poly.type
_entity_poly.pdbx_seq_one_letter_code
_entity_poly.pdbx_strand_id
1 'polypeptide(L)'
;MASITQPPVTFTGTAASDLLRSSSNGVSGIPLKALGRARFSTRRRDLAVSAKLRKVKKHEYPWPDDADPNVKGGVLSHLSYFKPMKEKPKPVTLDFEKPLVDFEKKIIDVRKMADETGLDFTDQIISLENKYQQALKDLYTHLTPIQRVNIARHPNRPTFLDHVFSITEKFVELHGDRAGYDDPAIVTGIGTIDGERYMFMGHQKGRNTKENIQRNFGMPTPHGYVKR
;
A
#
# COMPACT_ATOMS: atom_id res chain seq x y z
N MET A 1 -15.09 49.09 -42.20
CA MET A 1 -16.39 49.00 -41.49
C MET A 1 -16.60 47.54 -41.10
N ALA A 2 -16.73 47.30 -39.79
CA ALA A 2 -17.03 46.02 -39.10
C ALA A 2 -16.00 44.87 -39.20
N SER A 3 -15.10 44.85 -38.21
CA SER A 3 -14.31 43.72 -37.74
C SER A 3 -15.09 42.91 -36.70
N ILE A 4 -15.22 41.58 -36.87
CA ILE A 4 -15.69 40.68 -35.81
C ILE A 4 -14.80 39.44 -35.81
N THR A 5 -13.94 39.36 -34.79
CA THR A 5 -13.06 38.24 -34.45
C THR A 5 -13.81 37.34 -33.47
N GLN A 6 -13.91 36.04 -33.75
CA GLN A 6 -14.50 35.04 -32.84
C GLN A 6 -13.45 34.50 -31.85
N PRO A 7 -13.80 34.26 -30.57
CA PRO A 7 -12.98 33.49 -29.65
C PRO A 7 -13.41 32.01 -29.55
N PRO A 8 -12.52 31.10 -29.09
CA PRO A 8 -12.79 29.67 -29.05
C PRO A 8 -13.61 29.24 -27.81
N VAL A 9 -14.36 28.14 -28.01
CA VAL A 9 -15.20 27.47 -27.02
C VAL A 9 -14.35 26.52 -26.16
N THR A 10 -14.40 26.67 -24.84
CA THR A 10 -13.93 25.65 -23.89
C THR A 10 -15.01 25.38 -22.84
N PHE A 11 -15.46 24.12 -22.79
CA PHE A 11 -16.34 23.57 -21.76
C PHE A 11 -15.48 23.21 -20.53
N THR A 12 -15.77 23.79 -19.37
CA THR A 12 -15.38 23.22 -18.07
C THR A 12 -16.48 23.47 -17.05
N GLY A 13 -16.77 22.42 -16.25
CA GLY A 13 -17.94 22.30 -15.41
C GLY A 13 -17.90 23.14 -14.14
N THR A 14 -19.11 23.40 -13.65
CA THR A 14 -19.46 24.04 -12.39
C THR A 14 -18.87 23.30 -11.18
N ALA A 15 -17.98 23.97 -10.45
CA ALA A 15 -17.65 23.62 -9.07
C ALA A 15 -18.28 24.68 -8.14
N ALA A 16 -19.23 24.23 -7.31
CA ALA A 16 -19.97 25.07 -6.37
C ALA A 16 -19.10 25.36 -5.14
N SER A 17 -18.30 26.42 -5.19
CA SER A 17 -17.68 27.00 -3.99
C SER A 17 -17.26 28.43 -4.27
N ASP A 18 -18.23 29.33 -4.43
CA ASP A 18 -18.00 30.78 -4.32
C ASP A 18 -19.35 31.49 -4.23
N LEU A 19 -19.98 31.40 -3.07
CA LEU A 19 -20.94 32.41 -2.66
C LEU A 19 -20.64 32.82 -1.23
N LEU A 20 -20.60 34.14 -1.04
CA LEU A 20 -20.53 34.89 0.21
C LEU A 20 -19.14 35.34 0.68
N ARG A 21 -18.47 36.10 -0.20
CA ARG A 21 -17.75 37.31 0.23
C ARG A 21 -18.59 38.55 -0.07
N SER A 22 -18.90 39.31 0.98
CA SER A 22 -19.19 40.76 1.06
C SER A 22 -20.29 40.96 2.12
N SER A 23 -20.33 42.02 2.93
CA SER A 23 -19.55 43.24 3.03
C SER A 23 -19.95 43.86 4.37
N SER A 24 -19.02 44.43 5.13
CA SER A 24 -19.10 45.85 5.55
C SER A 24 -18.04 46.17 6.59
N ASN A 25 -17.50 47.37 6.40
CA ASN A 25 -16.39 47.98 7.11
C ASN A 25 -16.71 48.31 8.57
N GLY A 26 -15.69 48.27 9.43
CA GLY A 26 -15.78 48.83 10.78
C GLY A 26 -14.57 48.49 11.65
N VAL A 27 -13.41 49.07 11.34
CA VAL A 27 -12.25 49.04 12.24
C VAL A 27 -12.53 49.96 13.44
N SER A 28 -12.53 49.40 14.64
CA SER A 28 -11.96 50.09 15.82
C SER A 28 -11.44 49.04 16.80
N GLY A 29 -10.14 48.78 16.74
CA GLY A 29 -9.45 48.04 17.79
C GLY A 29 -9.33 48.93 19.01
N ILE A 30 -9.83 48.46 20.16
CA ILE A 30 -9.51 49.06 21.45
C ILE A 30 -8.38 48.24 22.07
N PRO A 31 -7.15 48.79 22.21
CA PRO A 31 -6.10 48.11 22.94
C PRO A 31 -6.41 48.10 24.44
N LEU A 32 -6.27 46.92 25.05
CA LEU A 32 -6.37 46.70 26.49
C LEU A 32 -5.22 47.41 27.22
N LYS A 33 -5.41 48.69 27.57
CA LYS A 33 -4.72 49.41 28.66
C LYS A 33 -5.33 50.81 28.83
N ALA A 34 -6.36 50.91 29.66
CA ALA A 34 -6.69 52.13 30.42
C ALA A 34 -7.71 51.81 31.52
N LEU A 35 -7.23 51.82 32.76
CA LEU A 35 -8.06 51.96 33.97
C LEU A 35 -8.65 53.37 34.02
N GLY A 36 -9.92 53.52 34.40
CA GLY A 36 -10.49 54.82 34.75
C GLY A 36 -12.00 54.82 34.85
N ARG A 37 -12.52 55.10 36.05
CA ARG A 37 -13.94 55.30 36.37
C ARG A 37 -14.62 56.28 35.39
N ALA A 38 -15.76 55.89 34.83
CA ALA A 38 -16.90 56.79 34.64
C ALA A 38 -18.19 55.99 34.42
N ARG A 39 -19.21 56.26 35.25
CA ARG A 39 -20.60 55.93 34.95
C ARG A 39 -21.13 56.98 33.99
N PHE A 40 -21.72 56.56 32.89
CA PHE A 40 -22.76 57.33 32.20
C PHE A 40 -23.80 56.35 31.65
N SER A 41 -25.04 56.56 32.04
CA SER A 41 -26.20 55.81 31.57
C SER A 41 -26.87 56.58 30.43
N THR A 42 -27.25 55.86 29.37
CA THR A 42 -28.41 56.22 28.54
C THR A 42 -29.01 54.94 27.98
N ARG A 43 -30.31 54.77 28.22
CA ARG A 43 -31.17 53.68 27.74
C ARG A 43 -31.33 53.72 26.23
N ARG A 44 -31.07 52.60 25.55
CA ARG A 44 -31.90 52.06 24.46
C ARG A 44 -31.87 50.53 24.55
N ARG A 45 -33.03 49.92 24.31
CA ARG A 45 -33.27 48.48 24.44
C ARG A 45 -32.56 47.75 23.31
N ASP A 46 -31.39 47.19 23.58
CA ASP A 46 -30.74 46.22 22.70
C ASP A 46 -30.72 44.84 23.40
N LEU A 47 -31.37 43.86 22.79
CA LEU A 47 -31.34 42.47 23.20
C LEU A 47 -29.93 41.91 22.91
N ALA A 48 -29.13 41.69 23.96
CA ALA A 48 -27.84 41.04 23.86
C ALA A 48 -27.99 39.52 23.99
N VAL A 49 -27.72 38.78 22.91
CA VAL A 49 -27.61 37.31 22.96
C VAL A 49 -26.16 36.94 23.26
N SER A 50 -25.90 36.36 24.44
CA SER A 50 -24.59 35.82 24.80
C SER A 50 -24.57 34.30 24.66
N ALA A 51 -23.84 33.76 23.69
CA ALA A 51 -23.58 32.34 23.59
C ALA A 51 -22.29 31.99 24.35
N LYS A 52 -22.38 31.13 25.37
CA LYS A 52 -21.19 30.59 26.05
C LYS A 52 -20.63 29.44 25.22
N LEU A 53 -19.47 29.63 24.61
CA LEU A 53 -18.71 28.53 24.01
C LEU A 53 -18.22 27.62 25.15
N ARG A 54 -18.88 26.47 25.37
CA ARG A 54 -18.32 25.44 26.25
C ARG A 54 -17.04 24.93 25.61
N LYS A 55 -15.91 25.02 26.33
CA LYS A 55 -14.67 24.35 25.94
C LYS A 55 -14.97 22.86 25.78
N VAL A 56 -14.95 22.38 24.54
CA VAL A 56 -14.93 20.95 24.24
C VAL A 56 -13.63 20.42 24.84
N LYS A 57 -13.72 19.43 25.73
CA LYS A 57 -12.52 18.74 26.22
C LYS A 57 -11.81 18.17 25.00
N LYS A 58 -10.54 18.51 24.79
CA LYS A 58 -9.71 17.81 23.81
C LYS A 58 -9.83 16.32 24.14
N HIS A 59 -10.24 15.53 23.16
CA HIS A 59 -10.26 14.08 23.31
C HIS A 59 -8.80 13.66 23.40
N GLU A 60 -8.31 13.41 24.62
CA GLU A 60 -6.98 12.86 24.83
C GLU A 60 -7.03 11.43 24.32
N TYR A 61 -6.42 11.19 23.17
CA TYR A 61 -6.16 9.84 22.72
C TYR A 61 -5.19 9.20 23.71
N PRO A 62 -5.33 7.89 24.00
CA PRO A 62 -4.49 7.18 24.96
C PRO A 62 -3.03 7.01 24.50
N TRP A 63 -2.67 7.59 23.35
CA TRP A 63 -1.36 7.46 22.72
C TRP A 63 -0.58 8.77 22.91
N PRO A 64 0.66 8.72 23.40
CA PRO A 64 1.50 9.91 23.55
C PRO A 64 1.75 10.61 22.20
N ASP A 65 1.70 11.94 22.18
CA ASP A 65 2.03 12.75 20.98
C ASP A 65 3.50 12.60 20.58
N ASP A 66 4.38 12.46 21.57
CA ASP A 66 5.82 12.25 21.40
C ASP A 66 6.18 10.83 21.82
N ALA A 67 6.68 10.08 20.86
CA ALA A 67 6.87 8.66 21.02
C ALA A 67 8.37 8.37 21.23
N ASP A 68 8.75 7.93 22.43
CA ASP A 68 10.14 7.78 22.83
C ASP A 68 10.92 6.83 21.89
N PRO A 69 11.95 7.30 21.17
CA PRO A 69 12.66 6.50 20.18
C PRO A 69 13.44 5.31 20.77
N ASN A 70 13.53 5.20 22.10
CA ASN A 70 14.35 4.22 22.81
C ASN A 70 13.55 3.26 23.70
N VAL A 71 12.31 2.93 23.33
CA VAL A 71 11.54 1.85 23.99
C VAL A 71 12.09 0.49 23.56
N LYS A 72 12.35 -0.43 24.50
CA LYS A 72 12.71 -1.83 24.20
C LYS A 72 11.56 -2.50 23.43
N GLY A 73 11.72 -2.62 22.11
CA GLY A 73 10.71 -3.10 21.17
C GLY A 73 10.40 -2.12 20.04
N GLY A 74 10.82 -0.86 20.15
CA GLY A 74 10.47 0.23 19.23
C GLY A 74 9.06 0.76 19.50
N VAL A 75 8.88 2.06 19.31
CA VAL A 75 7.60 2.79 19.46
C VAL A 75 6.43 2.12 18.76
N LEU A 76 6.71 1.44 17.66
CA LEU A 76 5.74 0.86 16.75
C LEU A 76 5.99 -0.65 16.55
N SER A 77 6.39 -1.35 17.61
CA SER A 77 6.62 -2.80 17.59
C SER A 77 5.43 -3.59 17.03
N HIS A 78 4.21 -3.06 17.21
CA HIS A 78 2.95 -3.63 16.72
C HIS A 78 2.65 -3.31 15.24
N LEU A 79 3.25 -2.27 14.66
CA LEU A 79 2.96 -1.84 13.28
C LEU A 79 3.80 -2.54 12.22
N SER A 80 4.86 -3.27 12.62
CA SER A 80 5.68 -4.05 11.69
C SER A 80 5.75 -5.49 12.18
N TYR A 81 4.66 -6.24 11.99
CA TYR A 81 4.58 -7.66 12.38
C TYR A 81 5.25 -8.60 11.38
N PHE A 82 5.57 -8.13 10.17
CA PHE A 82 6.07 -9.02 9.13
C PHE A 82 7.60 -9.14 9.19
N LYS A 83 8.06 -10.12 9.98
CA LYS A 83 9.46 -10.55 9.95
C LYS A 83 9.75 -11.22 8.60
N PRO A 84 10.91 -10.96 7.96
CA PRO A 84 11.32 -11.75 6.80
C PRO A 84 11.27 -13.24 7.16
N MET A 85 10.90 -14.06 6.18
CA MET A 85 10.68 -15.49 6.43
C MET A 85 11.92 -16.14 7.06
N LYS A 86 11.69 -16.92 8.12
CA LYS A 86 12.74 -17.73 8.74
C LYS A 86 13.14 -18.91 7.84
N GLU A 87 12.22 -19.41 7.03
CA GLU A 87 12.39 -20.60 6.18
C GLU A 87 12.29 -20.23 4.70
N LYS A 88 13.23 -20.71 3.89
CA LYS A 88 13.20 -20.51 2.43
C LYS A 88 12.12 -21.41 1.81
N PRO A 89 11.35 -20.90 0.83
CA PRO A 89 10.32 -21.70 0.17
C PRO A 89 10.96 -22.89 -0.56
N LYS A 90 10.32 -24.05 -0.51
CA LYS A 90 10.78 -25.24 -1.22
C LYS A 90 10.59 -25.03 -2.73
N PRO A 91 11.59 -25.33 -3.58
CA PRO A 91 11.39 -25.28 -5.02
C PRO A 91 10.34 -26.31 -5.43
N VAL A 92 9.36 -25.88 -6.22
CA VAL A 92 8.30 -26.74 -6.76
C VAL A 92 8.38 -26.63 -8.26
N THR A 93 8.54 -27.77 -8.93
CA THR A 93 8.58 -27.88 -10.39
C THR A 93 7.19 -28.23 -10.91
N LEU A 94 6.70 -27.48 -11.91
CA LEU A 94 5.43 -27.80 -12.56
C LEU A 94 5.61 -28.96 -13.55
N ASP A 95 4.53 -29.71 -13.81
CA ASP A 95 4.61 -30.91 -14.66
C ASP A 95 5.07 -30.62 -16.10
N PHE A 96 4.66 -29.47 -16.64
CA PHE A 96 5.03 -29.08 -18.00
C PHE A 96 6.44 -28.51 -18.09
N GLU A 97 7.11 -28.20 -16.97
CA GLU A 97 8.48 -27.70 -16.92
C GLU A 97 9.52 -28.83 -16.89
N LYS A 98 9.09 -30.10 -16.77
CA LYS A 98 9.96 -31.29 -16.86
C LYS A 98 11.00 -31.25 -18.01
N PRO A 99 10.65 -30.93 -19.27
CA PRO A 99 11.64 -30.84 -20.34
C PRO A 99 12.73 -29.79 -20.07
N LEU A 100 12.42 -28.69 -19.40
CA LEU A 100 13.42 -27.67 -19.02
C LEU A 100 14.36 -28.19 -17.93
N VAL A 101 13.80 -28.90 -16.95
CA VAL A 101 14.59 -29.56 -15.89
C VAL A 101 15.54 -30.60 -16.47
N ASP A 102 15.14 -31.31 -17.52
CA ASP A 102 16.00 -32.29 -18.19
C ASP A 102 17.16 -31.62 -18.93
N PHE A 103 16.95 -30.45 -19.53
CA PHE A 103 18.04 -29.64 -20.09
C PHE A 103 18.97 -29.10 -19.00
N GLU A 104 18.44 -28.62 -17.88
CA GLU A 104 19.23 -28.14 -16.75
C GLU A 104 20.13 -29.26 -16.18
N LYS A 105 19.58 -30.47 -16.00
CA LYS A 105 20.35 -31.65 -15.58
C LYS A 105 21.48 -31.96 -16.56
N LYS A 106 21.20 -31.97 -17.87
CA LYS A 106 22.23 -32.20 -18.89
C LYS A 106 23.35 -31.16 -18.84
N ILE A 107 23.01 -29.89 -18.63
CA ILE A 107 24.02 -28.82 -18.49
C ILE A 107 24.88 -29.06 -17.25
N ILE A 108 24.26 -29.45 -16.12
CA ILE A 108 24.98 -29.79 -14.89
C ILE A 108 25.92 -30.99 -15.10
N ASP A 109 25.44 -32.03 -15.78
CA ASP A 109 26.22 -33.25 -16.02
C ASP A 109 27.40 -32.98 -16.95
N VAL A 110 27.20 -32.22 -18.03
CA VAL A 110 28.30 -31.82 -18.94
C VAL A 110 29.32 -30.95 -18.23
N ARG A 111 28.89 -30.02 -17.36
CA ARG A 111 29.81 -29.24 -16.53
C ARG A 111 30.64 -30.12 -15.59
N LYS A 112 30.01 -31.09 -14.92
CA LYS A 112 30.74 -32.07 -14.09
C LYS A 112 31.75 -32.89 -14.89
N MET A 113 31.39 -33.33 -16.10
CA MET A 113 32.31 -34.07 -16.97
C MET A 113 33.50 -33.22 -17.42
N ALA A 114 33.29 -31.92 -17.65
CA ALA A 114 34.37 -30.96 -17.95
C ALA A 114 35.36 -30.87 -16.77
N ASP A 115 34.83 -30.76 -15.54
CA ASP A 115 35.64 -30.68 -14.33
C ASP A 115 36.42 -31.98 -14.06
N GLU A 116 35.82 -33.14 -14.33
CA GLU A 116 36.45 -34.46 -14.10
C GLU A 116 37.51 -34.82 -15.16
N THR A 117 37.25 -34.51 -16.43
CA THR A 117 38.13 -34.93 -17.55
C THR A 117 39.16 -33.85 -17.91
N GLY A 118 38.95 -32.60 -17.47
CA GLY A 118 39.78 -31.46 -17.84
C GLY A 118 39.70 -31.10 -19.33
N LEU A 119 38.66 -31.59 -20.04
CA LEU A 119 38.40 -31.30 -21.44
C LEU A 119 37.46 -30.09 -21.56
N ASP A 120 37.68 -29.30 -22.62
CA ASP A 120 36.86 -28.14 -22.89
C ASP A 120 35.55 -28.52 -23.59
N PHE A 121 34.44 -28.37 -22.87
CA PHE A 121 33.07 -28.55 -23.39
C PHE A 121 32.30 -27.23 -23.50
N THR A 122 32.98 -26.08 -23.49
CA THR A 122 32.33 -24.75 -23.54
C THR A 122 31.35 -24.60 -24.69
N ASP A 123 31.72 -25.00 -25.92
CA ASP A 123 30.84 -24.92 -27.09
C ASP A 123 29.56 -25.75 -26.91
N GLN A 124 29.67 -26.94 -26.32
CA GLN A 124 28.54 -27.81 -26.06
C GLN A 124 27.61 -27.21 -24.99
N ILE A 125 28.19 -26.67 -23.92
CA ILE A 125 27.47 -25.97 -22.85
C ILE A 125 26.68 -24.79 -23.43
N ILE A 126 27.34 -23.95 -24.23
CA ILE A 126 26.69 -22.79 -24.88
C ILE A 126 25.54 -23.26 -25.79
N SER A 127 25.75 -24.33 -26.55
CA SER A 127 24.70 -24.88 -27.42
C SER A 127 23.48 -25.39 -26.63
N LEU A 128 23.71 -26.01 -25.47
CA LEU A 128 22.65 -26.50 -24.59
C LEU A 128 21.92 -25.36 -23.88
N GLU A 129 22.66 -24.34 -23.43
CA GLU A 129 22.09 -23.13 -22.83
C GLU A 129 21.20 -22.39 -23.84
N ASN A 130 21.65 -22.23 -25.09
CA ASN A 130 20.84 -21.62 -26.14
C ASN A 130 19.56 -22.42 -26.41
N LYS A 131 19.63 -23.75 -26.48
CA LYS A 131 18.46 -24.62 -26.62
C LYS A 131 17.51 -24.50 -25.42
N TYR A 132 18.06 -24.43 -24.20
CA TYR A 132 17.28 -24.21 -22.98
C TYR A 132 16.53 -22.88 -23.04
N GLN A 133 17.19 -21.79 -23.43
CA GLN A 133 16.57 -20.46 -23.53
C GLN A 133 15.49 -20.42 -24.60
N GLN A 134 15.71 -21.06 -25.75
CA GLN A 134 14.70 -21.19 -26.82
C GLN A 134 13.48 -21.96 -26.31
N ALA A 135 13.70 -23.15 -25.73
CA ALA A 135 12.62 -23.97 -25.18
C ALA A 135 11.83 -23.25 -24.07
N LEU A 136 12.52 -22.50 -23.22
CA LEU A 136 11.89 -21.67 -22.17
C LEU A 136 10.95 -20.65 -22.80
N LYS A 137 11.45 -19.88 -23.78
CA LYS A 137 10.66 -18.85 -24.46
C LYS A 137 9.44 -19.46 -25.16
N ASP A 138 9.62 -20.55 -25.89
CA ASP A 138 8.56 -21.22 -26.62
C ASP A 138 7.47 -21.78 -25.68
N LEU A 139 7.89 -22.34 -24.54
CA LEU A 139 6.98 -22.91 -23.55
C LEU A 139 6.11 -21.85 -22.87
N TYR A 140 6.69 -20.73 -22.44
CA TYR A 140 5.93 -19.66 -21.77
C TYR A 140 5.14 -18.77 -22.74
N THR A 141 5.50 -18.72 -24.02
CA THR A 141 4.71 -18.03 -25.05
C THR A 141 3.47 -18.84 -25.46
N HIS A 142 3.58 -20.17 -25.52
CA HIS A 142 2.51 -21.07 -25.93
C HIS A 142 1.85 -21.84 -24.77
N LEU A 143 1.52 -21.13 -23.68
CA LEU A 143 0.84 -21.72 -22.53
C LEU A 143 -0.62 -22.08 -22.82
N THR A 144 -0.97 -23.33 -22.58
CA THR A 144 -2.37 -23.78 -22.56
C THR A 144 -3.14 -23.16 -21.37
N PRO A 145 -4.48 -23.05 -21.46
CA PRO A 145 -5.29 -22.50 -20.37
C PRO A 145 -5.07 -23.18 -19.02
N ILE A 146 -4.97 -24.52 -19.02
CA ILE A 146 -4.75 -25.30 -17.78
C ILE A 146 -3.36 -25.06 -17.19
N GLN A 147 -2.32 -24.94 -18.02
CA GLN A 147 -0.97 -24.59 -17.55
C GLN A 147 -0.94 -23.18 -16.93
N ARG A 148 -1.68 -22.23 -17.51
CA ARG A 148 -1.80 -20.87 -16.96
C ARG A 148 -2.45 -20.87 -15.57
N VAL A 149 -3.47 -21.71 -15.36
CA VAL A 149 -4.10 -21.90 -14.04
C VAL A 149 -3.11 -22.52 -13.05
N ASN A 150 -2.30 -23.49 -13.47
CA ASN A 150 -1.29 -24.10 -12.61
C ASN A 150 -0.23 -23.07 -12.17
N ILE A 151 0.22 -22.19 -13.08
CA ILE A 151 1.11 -21.07 -12.75
C ILE A 151 0.43 -20.11 -11.76
N ALA A 152 -0.83 -19.76 -12.00
CA ALA A 152 -1.58 -18.88 -11.11
C ALA A 152 -1.75 -19.46 -9.68
N ARG A 153 -1.77 -20.79 -9.56
CA ARG A 153 -1.86 -21.53 -8.29
C ARG A 153 -0.50 -21.97 -7.74
N HIS A 154 0.60 -21.53 -8.33
CA HIS A 154 1.94 -21.92 -7.91
C HIS A 154 2.15 -21.62 -6.41
N PRO A 155 2.68 -22.57 -5.62
CA PRO A 155 2.80 -22.42 -4.17
C PRO A 155 3.72 -21.26 -3.79
N ASN A 156 4.77 -21.01 -4.57
CA ASN A 156 5.69 -19.89 -4.34
C ASN A 156 5.33 -18.64 -5.15
N ARG A 157 4.07 -18.50 -5.60
CA ARG A 157 3.63 -17.28 -6.27
C ARG A 157 3.76 -16.10 -5.29
N PRO A 158 4.38 -14.97 -5.69
CA PRO A 158 4.43 -13.78 -4.86
C PRO A 158 3.03 -13.35 -4.39
N THR A 159 2.93 -13.04 -3.10
CA THR A 159 1.70 -12.60 -2.44
C THR A 159 1.59 -11.09 -2.47
N PHE A 160 0.44 -10.54 -2.06
CA PHE A 160 0.20 -9.09 -2.05
C PHE A 160 1.29 -8.33 -1.29
N LEU A 161 1.61 -8.76 -0.06
CA LEU A 161 2.65 -8.15 0.75
C LEU A 161 4.04 -8.17 0.08
N ASP A 162 4.34 -9.19 -0.74
CA ASP A 162 5.62 -9.26 -1.43
C ASP A 162 5.78 -8.16 -2.47
N HIS A 163 4.69 -7.84 -3.16
CA HIS A 163 4.66 -6.71 -4.07
C HIS A 163 4.74 -5.38 -3.32
N VAL A 164 3.97 -5.24 -2.22
CA VAL A 164 4.00 -4.02 -1.41
C VAL A 164 5.40 -3.74 -0.87
N PHE A 165 6.08 -4.74 -0.31
CA PHE A 165 7.45 -4.57 0.20
C PHE A 165 8.49 -4.38 -0.90
N SER A 166 8.25 -4.87 -2.12
CA SER A 166 9.17 -4.64 -3.24
C SER A 166 9.03 -3.25 -3.85
N ILE A 167 7.89 -2.58 -3.67
CA ILE A 167 7.58 -1.30 -4.32
C ILE A 167 7.64 -0.13 -3.34
N THR A 168 7.37 -0.36 -2.04
CA THR A 168 7.30 0.70 -1.03
C THR A 168 8.54 0.74 -0.13
N GLU A 169 8.98 1.95 0.23
CA GLU A 169 10.10 2.13 1.18
C GLU A 169 9.65 1.96 2.63
N LYS A 170 8.44 2.45 2.94
CA LYS A 170 7.81 2.39 4.25
C LYS A 170 6.38 1.95 4.04
N PHE A 171 5.98 0.90 4.75
CA PHE A 171 4.61 0.39 4.77
C PHE A 171 4.15 0.24 6.21
N VAL A 172 2.96 0.76 6.50
CA VAL A 172 2.30 0.66 7.81
C VAL A 172 0.99 -0.09 7.61
N GLU A 173 0.91 -1.30 8.16
CA GLU A 173 -0.30 -2.12 8.10
C GLU A 173 -1.36 -1.57 9.06
N LEU A 174 -2.61 -1.54 8.59
CA LEU A 174 -3.80 -1.11 9.33
C LEU A 174 -4.67 -2.34 9.61
N HIS A 175 -5.04 -2.48 10.88
CA HIS A 175 -5.78 -3.62 11.40
C HIS A 175 -7.17 -3.20 11.91
N GLY A 176 -8.12 -4.13 11.80
CA GLY A 176 -9.44 -4.03 12.41
C GLY A 176 -10.51 -3.35 11.55
N ASP A 177 -11.76 -3.75 11.79
CA ASP A 177 -12.98 -3.26 11.14
C ASP A 177 -13.79 -2.27 12.01
N ARG A 178 -13.21 -1.81 13.12
CA ARG A 178 -13.86 -1.04 14.21
C ARG A 178 -15.00 -1.74 14.95
N ALA A 179 -15.47 -2.89 14.49
CA ALA A 179 -16.45 -3.74 15.16
C ALA A 179 -15.80 -4.80 16.08
N GLY A 180 -14.47 -4.91 16.03
CA GLY A 180 -13.68 -5.75 16.93
C GLY A 180 -13.12 -7.01 16.26
N TYR A 181 -13.22 -7.12 14.94
CA TYR A 181 -12.66 -8.23 14.17
C TYR A 181 -11.60 -7.72 13.18
N ASP A 182 -10.48 -8.42 13.11
CA ASP A 182 -9.46 -8.18 12.07
C ASP A 182 -9.35 -9.42 11.21
N ASP A 183 -9.72 -9.30 9.94
CA ASP A 183 -9.65 -10.41 9.00
C ASP A 183 -8.21 -10.57 8.47
N PRO A 184 -7.52 -11.68 8.81
CA PRO A 184 -6.15 -11.90 8.40
C PRO A 184 -6.00 -12.19 6.88
N ALA A 185 -7.10 -12.43 6.17
CA ALA A 185 -7.11 -12.62 4.72
C ALA A 185 -7.00 -11.29 3.95
N ILE A 186 -7.39 -10.16 4.55
CA ILE A 186 -7.32 -8.82 3.95
C ILE A 186 -6.28 -7.98 4.66
N VAL A 187 -5.22 -7.67 3.92
CA VAL A 187 -4.19 -6.75 4.36
C VAL A 187 -4.50 -5.38 3.79
N THR A 188 -4.37 -4.36 4.64
CA THR A 188 -4.59 -2.96 4.28
C THR A 188 -3.51 -2.14 4.96
N GLY A 189 -3.04 -1.08 4.32
CA GLY A 189 -2.02 -0.22 4.92
C GLY A 189 -1.68 0.99 4.08
N ILE A 190 -0.92 1.90 4.67
CA ILE A 190 -0.42 3.10 3.99
C ILE A 190 1.04 2.87 3.67
N GLY A 191 1.42 3.09 2.42
CA GLY A 191 2.81 3.02 1.99
C GLY A 191 3.24 4.25 1.19
N THR A 192 4.55 4.41 1.01
CA THR A 192 5.12 5.51 0.21
C THR A 192 5.83 4.95 -1.02
N ILE A 193 5.51 5.50 -2.19
CA ILE A 193 6.19 5.22 -3.47
C ILE A 193 6.67 6.56 -4.02
N ASP A 194 7.97 6.69 -4.31
CA ASP A 194 8.58 7.90 -4.88
C ASP A 194 8.24 9.20 -4.11
N GLY A 195 8.13 9.11 -2.78
CA GLY A 195 7.77 10.22 -1.91
C GLY A 195 6.26 10.50 -1.77
N GLU A 196 5.41 9.86 -2.58
CA GLU A 196 3.95 9.99 -2.55
C GLU A 196 3.29 8.88 -1.72
N ARG A 197 2.25 9.22 -0.96
CA ARG A 197 1.57 8.31 -0.04
C ARG A 197 0.36 7.66 -0.69
N TYR A 198 0.31 6.32 -0.65
CA TYR A 198 -0.76 5.52 -1.22
C TYR A 198 -1.37 4.56 -0.19
N MET A 199 -2.65 4.26 -0.38
CA MET A 199 -3.37 3.22 0.36
C MET A 199 -3.28 1.91 -0.42
N PHE A 200 -2.78 0.86 0.22
CA PHE A 200 -2.68 -0.48 -0.35
C PHE A 200 -3.71 -1.38 0.33
N MET A 201 -4.47 -2.11 -0.49
CA MET A 201 -5.43 -3.11 -0.02
C MET A 201 -5.37 -4.33 -0.92
N GLY A 202 -5.39 -5.52 -0.33
CA GLY A 202 -5.33 -6.74 -1.11
C GLY A 202 -5.52 -8.01 -0.30
N HIS A 203 -5.74 -9.09 -1.06
CA HIS A 203 -5.86 -10.43 -0.51
C HIS A 203 -4.49 -10.99 -0.20
N GLN A 204 -4.34 -11.52 1.01
CA GLN A 204 -3.08 -12.09 1.46
C GLN A 204 -3.22 -13.59 1.71
N LYS A 205 -2.63 -14.37 0.80
CA LYS A 205 -2.46 -15.81 0.99
C LYS A 205 -1.24 -16.09 1.89
N GLY A 206 -1.28 -17.19 2.65
CA GLY A 206 -0.13 -17.65 3.41
C GLY A 206 0.88 -18.39 2.51
N ARG A 207 2.16 -18.35 2.87
CA ARG A 207 3.19 -19.12 2.13
C ARG A 207 3.32 -20.53 2.70
N ASN A 208 3.26 -20.63 4.03
CA ASN A 208 3.34 -21.89 4.74
C ASN A 208 1.95 -22.46 5.04
N THR A 209 1.84 -23.76 5.33
CA THR A 209 0.56 -24.39 5.72
C THR A 209 -0.05 -23.72 6.95
N LYS A 210 0.79 -23.38 7.95
CA LYS A 210 0.35 -22.67 9.16
C LYS A 210 -0.21 -21.27 8.85
N GLU A 211 0.49 -20.52 8.02
CA GLU A 211 0.04 -19.18 7.58
C GLU A 211 -1.21 -19.25 6.69
N ASN A 212 -1.33 -20.27 5.85
CA ASN A 212 -2.50 -20.48 5.01
C ASN A 212 -3.74 -20.73 5.85
N ILE A 213 -3.63 -21.54 6.90
CA ILE A 213 -4.73 -21.75 7.85
C ILE A 213 -5.05 -20.45 8.58
N GLN A 214 -4.04 -19.73 9.07
CA GLN A 214 -4.23 -18.47 9.78
C GLN A 214 -4.92 -17.40 8.92
N ARG A 215 -4.56 -17.28 7.63
CA ARG A 215 -5.11 -16.30 6.70
C ARG A 215 -6.29 -16.83 5.88
N ASN A 216 -6.90 -17.94 6.31
CA ASN A 216 -8.02 -18.58 5.62
C ASN A 216 -7.81 -18.74 4.10
N PHE A 217 -6.60 -19.14 3.68
CA PHE A 217 -6.19 -19.27 2.28
C PHE A 217 -6.34 -18.00 1.42
N GLY A 218 -6.41 -16.82 2.06
CA GLY A 218 -6.70 -15.54 1.39
C GLY A 218 -8.18 -15.36 1.05
N MET A 219 -9.08 -16.13 1.67
CA MET A 219 -10.52 -16.00 1.51
C MET A 219 -11.08 -15.11 2.64
N PRO A 220 -11.58 -13.91 2.32
CA PRO A 220 -12.10 -12.99 3.31
C PRO A 220 -13.47 -13.44 3.83
N THR A 221 -13.67 -13.21 5.12
CA THR A 221 -14.97 -13.25 5.80
C THR A 221 -15.73 -11.94 5.53
N PRO A 222 -17.05 -11.88 5.82
CA PRO A 222 -17.83 -10.64 5.70
C PRO A 222 -17.18 -9.42 6.38
N HIS A 223 -16.54 -9.61 7.54
CA HIS A 223 -15.83 -8.56 8.28
C HIS A 223 -14.64 -7.99 7.49
N GLY A 224 -13.92 -8.84 6.73
CA GLY A 224 -12.82 -8.41 5.87
C GLY A 224 -13.25 -7.44 4.76
N TYR A 225 -14.51 -7.50 4.30
CA TYR A 225 -15.05 -6.54 3.33
C TYR A 225 -15.46 -5.21 3.96
N VAL A 226 -15.79 -5.21 5.26
CA VAL A 226 -16.20 -4.03 6.04
C VAL A 226 -15.00 -3.24 6.54
N LYS A 227 -13.80 -3.83 6.49
CA LYS A 227 -12.50 -3.17 6.69
C LYS A 227 -12.26 -2.14 5.57
N ARG A 228 -12.90 -0.96 5.68
CA ARG A 228 -12.71 0.23 4.83
C ARG A 228 -12.45 1.48 5.67
#